data_AF-A0A924YXW5-F1
#
_entry.id   AF-A0A924YXW5-F1
#
_cell.length_a   1.000
_cell.length_b   1.000
_cell.length_c   1.000
_cell.angle_alpha   90.00
_cell.angle_beta   90.00
_cell.angle_gamma   90.00
#
_symmetry.space_group_name_H-M   'P 1'
#
loop_
_entity.id
_entity.type
_entity.pdbx_description
1 polymer ?
#
loop_
_entity_poly.entity_id
_entity_poly.type
_entity_poly.pdbx_seq_one_letter_code
_entity_poly.pdbx_strand_id
1 'polypeptide(L)'
;MKLLGVFALLVGLGFSAQETTLTVKVSEPDSDVEVLDAAGKVEVSQTTDHKGTLTIVVEPGQHRLKVKKIGFDLFTKDFEMESGGKRTMTAKLVRLKDTTTPKWKSQVIGLPPDKQVEAVAKKLKELNPSFDGMIKHKIENGAVVELEFPTDNVTDLFPIRVLAQLKVLKCAGSSPGKGNLTELTPLKGMPITGLTCSRNPKLADFSPLKGMPLSGLHCDKTNVSDLSPLKGMKLGYLNCGDTPVADLSPLNGIPLSELLCDNKQVSDLSPLKGTTLKSLSVSGSQVSSLSPLKDLKLTGLNCGRTRVTDLSPLEGMRLTTLNCKDTEVSNFSPLKDMPLKILWLKFNPKYDTQLLRSIKTLETINDQPAAEYLRTNTQ
;
A
#
# COMPACT_ATOMS: atom_id res chain seq x y z
N MET A 1 0.97 -25.03 -14.03
CA MET A 1 2.39 -25.30 -14.36
C MET A 1 3.21 -25.09 -13.11
N LYS A 2 3.70 -26.18 -12.53
CA LYS A 2 4.76 -26.18 -11.52
C LYS A 2 6.08 -25.89 -12.25
N LEU A 3 6.84 -24.88 -11.83
CA LEU A 3 8.28 -24.81 -12.08
C LEU A 3 8.94 -25.03 -10.71
N LEU A 4 9.29 -26.28 -10.40
CA LEU A 4 10.64 -26.86 -10.56
C LEU A 4 11.70 -26.01 -9.87
N GLY A 5 11.95 -26.34 -8.59
CA GLY A 5 13.21 -26.06 -7.94
C GLY A 5 14.32 -26.81 -8.67
N VAL A 6 15.37 -26.07 -9.04
CA VAL A 6 16.54 -26.60 -9.72
C VAL A 6 17.38 -27.36 -8.69
N PHE A 7 17.37 -28.70 -8.75
CA PHE A 7 18.40 -29.53 -8.15
C PHE A 7 19.56 -29.64 -9.14
N ALA A 8 20.70 -29.01 -8.83
CA ALA A 8 21.95 -29.28 -9.50
C ALA A 8 22.53 -30.59 -8.93
N LEU A 9 22.57 -31.64 -9.75
CA LEU A 9 23.18 -32.92 -9.43
C LEU A 9 24.69 -32.82 -9.74
N LEU A 10 25.54 -32.71 -8.72
CA LEU A 10 26.98 -32.90 -8.83
C LEU A 10 27.33 -34.25 -8.18
N VAL A 11 27.71 -35.23 -9.01
CA VAL A 11 28.24 -36.52 -8.56
C VAL A 11 29.76 -36.42 -8.53
N GLY A 12 30.34 -36.48 -7.34
CA GLY A 12 31.79 -36.61 -7.16
C GLY A 12 32.23 -36.45 -5.71
N LEU A 13 32.56 -37.59 -5.06
CA LEU A 13 33.25 -37.76 -3.78
C LEU A 13 32.46 -37.47 -2.48
N GLY A 14 31.68 -38.48 -2.10
CA GLY A 14 31.42 -38.95 -0.73
C GLY A 14 31.65 -38.02 0.46
N PHE A 15 30.68 -37.14 0.71
CA PHE A 15 30.13 -36.88 2.05
C PHE A 15 28.65 -36.53 1.83
N SER A 16 27.73 -37.40 2.25
CA SER A 16 26.32 -37.02 2.39
C SER A 16 26.26 -36.05 3.57
N ALA A 17 26.40 -34.76 3.32
CA ALA A 17 26.16 -33.75 4.32
C ALA A 17 24.69 -33.88 4.73
N GLN A 18 24.44 -34.40 5.93
CA GLN A 18 23.08 -34.48 6.46
C GLN A 18 22.49 -33.07 6.48
N GLU A 19 21.25 -32.94 6.02
CA GLU A 19 20.57 -31.65 6.01
C GLU A 19 20.42 -31.10 7.43
N THR A 20 20.99 -29.93 7.66
CA THR A 20 20.84 -29.16 8.89
C THR A 20 19.45 -28.51 8.90
N THR A 21 18.59 -28.92 9.83
CA THR A 21 17.16 -28.53 9.83
C THR A 21 16.77 -27.80 11.10
N LEU A 22 16.15 -26.64 10.94
CA LEU A 22 15.53 -25.87 12.00
C LEU A 22 14.01 -26.01 11.91
N THR A 23 13.38 -26.45 12.99
CA THR A 23 11.93 -26.36 13.18
C THR A 23 11.61 -25.19 14.10
N VAL A 24 10.86 -24.22 13.61
CA VAL A 24 10.36 -23.08 14.38
C VAL A 24 8.90 -23.34 14.72
N LYS A 25 8.59 -23.33 16.02
CA LYS A 25 7.22 -23.36 16.54
C LYS A 25 6.88 -21.98 17.09
N VAL A 26 5.90 -21.32 16.50
CA VAL A 26 5.46 -19.99 16.89
C VAL A 26 4.13 -20.12 17.64
N SER A 27 3.96 -19.37 18.73
CA SER A 27 2.70 -19.40 19.49
C SER A 27 1.48 -18.94 18.68
N GLU A 28 1.73 -18.12 17.66
CA GLU A 28 0.73 -17.61 16.75
C GLU A 28 0.92 -18.25 15.36
N PRO A 29 -0.09 -18.94 14.80
CA PRO A 29 -0.02 -19.49 13.45
C PRO A 29 0.05 -18.38 12.39
N ASP A 30 0.42 -18.75 11.17
CA ASP A 30 0.59 -17.82 10.05
C ASP A 30 1.51 -16.62 10.39
N SER A 31 2.62 -16.89 11.09
CA SER A 31 3.64 -15.89 11.46
C SER A 31 4.81 -15.94 10.49
N ASP A 32 5.35 -14.78 10.13
CA ASP A 32 6.50 -14.69 9.23
C ASP A 32 7.80 -14.95 9.99
N VAL A 33 8.60 -15.86 9.46
CA VAL A 33 9.87 -16.31 10.04
C VAL A 33 11.00 -15.97 9.07
N GLU A 34 11.96 -15.18 9.54
CA GLU A 34 13.22 -14.93 8.85
C GLU A 34 14.36 -15.58 9.63
N VAL A 35 15.27 -16.25 8.93
CA VAL A 35 16.58 -16.68 9.45
C VAL A 35 17.64 -15.87 8.73
N LEU A 36 18.50 -15.22 9.51
CA LEU A 36 19.60 -14.42 9.01
C LEU A 36 20.93 -15.11 9.34
N ASP A 37 21.89 -15.03 8.42
CA ASP A 37 23.25 -15.50 8.64
C ASP A 37 24.02 -14.62 9.66
N ALA A 38 25.26 -15.01 9.95
CA ALA A 38 26.16 -14.26 10.84
C ALA A 38 26.44 -12.82 10.37
N ALA A 39 26.33 -12.54 9.06
CA ALA A 39 26.47 -11.21 8.49
C ALA A 39 25.15 -10.40 8.52
N GLY A 40 24.05 -11.00 8.99
CA GLY A 40 22.73 -10.37 9.05
C GLY A 40 21.99 -10.36 7.71
N LYS A 41 22.38 -11.17 6.73
CA LYS A 41 21.67 -11.35 5.47
C LYS A 41 20.59 -12.41 5.65
N VAL A 42 19.40 -12.18 5.07
CA VAL A 42 18.29 -13.14 5.12
C VAL A 42 18.62 -14.36 4.26
N GLU A 43 18.69 -15.53 4.87
CA GLU A 43 18.87 -16.83 4.21
C GLU A 43 17.53 -17.50 3.94
N VAL A 44 16.61 -17.40 4.89
CA VAL A 44 15.26 -18.00 4.80
C VAL A 44 14.23 -16.96 5.19
N SER A 45 13.12 -16.90 4.45
CA SER A 45 11.95 -16.08 4.77
C SER A 45 10.70 -16.85 4.36
N GLN A 46 9.97 -17.40 5.33
CA GLN A 46 8.76 -18.21 5.11
C GLN A 46 7.75 -18.00 6.24
N THR A 47 6.49 -18.31 5.99
CA THR A 47 5.41 -18.21 6.99
C THR A 47 5.13 -19.57 7.61
N THR A 48 4.83 -19.62 8.91
CA THR A 48 4.41 -20.87 9.56
C THR A 48 3.09 -21.40 9.01
N ASP A 49 2.88 -22.71 9.10
CA ASP A 49 1.59 -23.31 8.81
C ASP A 49 0.48 -22.85 9.79
N HIS A 50 -0.75 -23.32 9.54
CA HIS A 50 -1.94 -23.08 10.37
C HIS A 50 -1.83 -23.64 11.80
N LYS A 51 -0.79 -24.43 12.11
CA LYS A 51 -0.47 -24.93 13.45
C LYS A 51 0.69 -24.15 14.09
N GLY A 52 1.19 -23.10 13.44
CA GLY A 52 2.32 -22.30 13.91
C GLY A 52 3.66 -23.02 13.79
N THR A 53 3.80 -24.00 12.90
CA THR A 53 5.06 -24.73 12.70
C THR A 53 5.65 -24.44 11.33
N LEU A 54 6.97 -24.29 11.29
CA LEU A 54 7.77 -24.17 10.07
C LEU A 54 9.03 -25.02 10.22
N THR A 55 9.33 -25.88 9.25
CA THR A 55 10.62 -26.60 9.20
C THR A 55 11.38 -26.17 7.96
N ILE A 56 12.62 -25.71 8.15
CA ILE A 56 13.46 -25.14 7.11
C ILE A 56 14.87 -25.73 7.20
N VAL A 57 15.52 -25.83 6.04
CA VAL A 57 16.96 -26.15 5.96
C VAL A 57 17.72 -24.84 6.11
N VAL A 58 18.75 -24.85 6.93
CA VAL A 58 19.63 -23.70 7.20
C VAL A 58 21.08 -24.16 7.11
N GLU A 59 21.99 -23.28 6.70
CA GLU A 59 23.42 -23.62 6.68
C GLU A 59 23.94 -23.89 8.10
N PRO A 60 25.06 -24.61 8.26
CA PRO A 60 25.75 -24.68 9.55
C PRO A 60 26.38 -23.32 9.90
N GLY A 61 26.34 -22.96 11.19
CA GLY A 61 26.96 -21.74 11.71
C GLY A 61 26.05 -20.94 12.63
N GLN A 62 26.41 -19.66 12.81
CA GLN A 62 25.67 -18.71 13.64
C GLN A 62 24.56 -18.03 12.82
N HIS A 63 23.37 -17.97 13.40
CA HIS A 63 22.20 -17.37 12.78
C HIS A 63 21.39 -16.54 13.78
N ARG A 64 20.52 -15.69 13.25
CA ARG A 64 19.50 -14.97 14.00
C ARG A 64 18.12 -15.32 13.47
N LEU A 65 17.28 -15.85 14.35
CA LEU A 65 15.85 -16.02 14.09
C LEU A 65 15.13 -14.69 14.32
N LYS A 66 14.28 -14.27 13.39
CA LYS A 66 13.28 -13.22 13.57
C LYS A 66 11.90 -13.79 13.29
N VAL A 67 10.94 -13.51 14.17
CA VAL A 67 9.54 -13.87 13.95
C VAL A 67 8.68 -12.63 14.07
N LYS A 68 7.91 -12.35 13.02
CA LYS A 68 7.02 -11.20 12.90
C LYS A 68 5.58 -11.70 12.88
N LYS A 69 4.75 -11.08 13.73
CA LYS A 69 3.29 -11.23 13.67
C LYS A 69 2.65 -9.91 14.03
N ILE A 70 1.56 -9.64 13.35
CA ILE A 70 0.80 -8.41 13.49
C ILE A 70 0.16 -8.35 14.86
N GLY A 71 0.30 -7.20 15.51
CA GLY A 71 -0.21 -7.02 16.86
C GLY A 71 0.70 -7.68 17.90
N PHE A 72 1.93 -8.05 17.54
CA PHE A 72 2.94 -8.61 18.45
C PHE A 72 4.29 -7.89 18.30
N ASP A 73 5.05 -7.89 19.38
CA ASP A 73 6.45 -7.47 19.37
C ASP A 73 7.28 -8.38 18.45
N LEU A 74 8.26 -7.78 17.77
CA LEU A 74 9.24 -8.54 16.99
C LEU A 74 9.99 -9.49 17.93
N PHE A 75 9.88 -10.79 17.67
CA PHE A 75 10.69 -11.78 18.38
C PHE A 75 12.01 -11.95 17.65
N THR A 76 13.13 -11.86 18.37
CA THR A 76 14.46 -12.16 17.83
C THR A 76 15.24 -13.09 18.75
N LYS A 77 15.95 -14.07 18.19
CA LYS A 77 16.80 -14.96 18.99
C LYS A 77 18.00 -15.46 18.17
N ASP A 78 19.19 -15.26 18.70
CA ASP A 78 20.42 -15.83 18.11
C ASP A 78 20.55 -17.31 18.46
N PHE A 79 21.05 -18.08 17.51
CA PHE A 79 21.24 -19.52 17.64
C PHE A 79 22.36 -20.01 16.72
N GLU A 80 22.88 -21.19 17.03
CA GLU A 80 23.91 -21.88 16.23
C GLU A 80 23.39 -23.23 15.76
N MET A 81 23.84 -23.64 14.59
CA MET A 81 23.52 -24.93 13.98
C MET A 81 24.81 -25.66 13.60
N GLU A 82 24.93 -26.91 14.04
CA GLU A 82 25.99 -27.80 13.61
C GLU A 82 25.60 -28.51 12.30
N SER A 83 26.60 -28.93 11.51
CA SER A 83 26.37 -29.68 10.27
C SER A 83 25.61 -30.99 10.54
N GLY A 84 24.49 -31.21 9.84
CA GLY A 84 23.59 -32.35 10.07
C GLY A 84 22.68 -32.21 11.30
N GLY A 85 22.78 -31.09 12.02
CA GLY A 85 22.03 -30.84 13.24
C GLY A 85 20.53 -30.65 13.00
N LYS A 86 19.71 -31.14 13.93
CA LYS A 86 18.27 -30.85 13.97
C LYS A 86 17.95 -30.07 15.22
N ARG A 87 17.37 -28.88 15.06
CA ARG A 87 17.02 -28.00 16.19
C ARG A 87 15.55 -27.63 16.13
N THR A 88 14.90 -27.60 17.29
CA THR A 88 13.57 -26.98 17.42
C THR A 88 13.68 -25.73 18.28
N MET A 89 13.14 -24.61 17.80
CA MET A 89 13.03 -23.37 18.54
C MET A 89 11.57 -23.00 18.71
N THR A 90 11.22 -22.46 19.89
CA THR A 90 9.88 -21.94 20.15
C THR A 90 9.94 -20.43 20.26
N ALA A 91 9.15 -19.74 19.44
CA ALA A 91 8.94 -18.29 19.52
C ALA A 91 7.57 -18.03 20.13
N LYS A 92 7.54 -17.58 21.39
CA LYS A 92 6.31 -17.09 22.03
C LYS A 92 6.21 -15.61 21.76
N LEU A 93 5.24 -15.22 20.94
CA LEU A 93 5.04 -13.82 20.58
C LEU A 93 4.31 -13.10 21.71
N VAL A 94 4.75 -11.86 21.98
CA VAL A 94 4.12 -11.00 22.98
C VAL A 94 3.24 -10.02 22.24
N ARG A 95 1.95 -10.01 22.56
CA ARG A 95 1.01 -9.08 21.92
C ARG A 95 1.44 -7.64 22.21
N LEU A 96 1.44 -6.78 21.20
CA LEU A 96 1.53 -5.33 21.35
C LEU A 96 0.45 -4.93 22.36
N LYS A 97 0.91 -4.55 23.55
CA LYS A 97 0.03 -4.20 24.65
C LYS A 97 -0.46 -2.79 24.42
N ASP A 98 -1.75 -2.60 24.66
CA ASP A 98 -2.30 -1.26 24.79
C ASP A 98 -1.49 -0.52 25.87
N THR A 99 -0.73 0.47 25.44
CA THR A 99 0.20 1.23 26.29
C THR A 99 -0.53 2.21 27.20
N THR A 100 -1.86 2.30 27.08
CA THR A 100 -2.70 3.13 27.93
C THR A 100 -3.39 2.33 29.03
N THR A 101 -3.35 2.86 30.26
CA THR A 101 -3.95 2.17 31.40
C THR A 101 -5.47 2.32 31.41
N PRO A 102 -6.24 1.35 31.93
CA PRO A 102 -7.69 1.47 32.08
C PRO A 102 -8.12 2.73 32.83
N LYS A 103 -7.35 3.11 33.87
CA LYS A 103 -7.58 4.33 34.66
C LYS A 103 -7.43 5.60 33.82
N TRP A 104 -6.41 5.68 32.98
CA TRP A 104 -6.23 6.83 32.10
C TRP A 104 -7.37 6.93 31.09
N LYS A 105 -7.77 5.81 30.48
CA LYS A 105 -8.88 5.78 29.51
C LYS A 105 -10.19 6.30 30.13
N SER A 106 -10.57 5.79 31.31
CA SER A 106 -11.82 6.19 31.95
C SER A 106 -11.81 7.67 32.34
N GLN A 107 -10.67 8.21 32.77
CA GLN A 107 -10.50 9.64 33.03
C GLN A 107 -10.68 10.47 31.76
N VAL A 108 -10.04 10.10 30.65
CA VAL A 108 -10.10 10.88 29.41
C VAL A 108 -11.49 10.84 28.78
N ILE A 109 -12.16 9.68 28.77
CA ILE A 109 -13.51 9.56 28.19
C ILE A 109 -14.51 10.53 28.85
N GLY A 110 -14.34 10.81 30.15
CA GLY A 110 -15.21 11.74 30.88
C GLY A 110 -14.92 13.22 30.65
N LEU A 111 -13.86 13.57 29.92
CA LEU A 111 -13.48 14.96 29.65
C LEU A 111 -14.29 15.57 28.48
N PRO A 112 -14.49 16.90 28.47
CA PRO A 112 -14.94 17.62 27.28
C PRO A 112 -14.01 17.34 26.08
N PRO A 113 -14.50 17.37 24.83
CA PRO A 113 -13.73 16.97 23.64
C PRO A 113 -12.35 17.64 23.49
N ASP A 114 -12.24 18.95 23.70
CA ASP A 114 -10.94 19.63 23.63
C ASP A 114 -9.96 19.11 24.70
N LYS A 115 -10.46 18.83 25.90
CA LYS A 115 -9.67 18.22 26.98
C LYS A 115 -9.31 16.76 26.71
N GLN A 116 -10.12 16.04 25.92
CA GLN A 116 -9.72 14.73 25.40
C GLN A 116 -8.53 14.86 24.46
N VAL A 117 -8.54 15.82 23.53
CA VAL A 117 -7.43 16.06 22.61
C VAL A 117 -6.16 16.44 23.36
N GLU A 118 -6.22 17.34 24.34
CA GLU A 118 -5.08 17.69 25.19
C GLU A 118 -4.49 16.46 25.90
N ALA A 119 -5.35 15.60 26.46
CA ALA A 119 -4.91 14.38 27.15
C ALA A 119 -4.31 13.36 26.18
N VAL A 120 -4.89 13.19 24.99
CA VAL A 120 -4.37 12.33 23.92
C VAL A 120 -3.02 12.84 23.42
N ALA A 121 -2.89 14.14 23.16
CA ALA A 121 -1.64 14.77 22.73
C ALA A 121 -0.52 14.57 23.76
N LYS A 122 -0.82 14.81 25.05
CA LYS A 122 0.11 14.56 26.14
C LYS A 122 0.52 13.10 26.19
N LYS A 123 -0.43 12.17 26.07
CA LYS A 123 -0.13 10.74 26.16
C LYS A 123 0.66 10.23 24.95
N LEU A 124 0.36 10.72 23.75
CA LEU A 124 1.17 10.46 22.56
C LEU A 124 2.59 10.97 22.75
N LYS A 125 2.79 12.17 23.30
CA LYS A 125 4.12 12.71 23.61
C LYS A 125 4.87 11.90 24.68
N GLU A 126 4.18 11.42 25.71
CA GLU A 126 4.78 10.54 26.72
C GLU A 126 5.29 9.22 26.12
N LEU A 127 4.52 8.63 25.20
CA LEU A 127 4.85 7.35 24.55
C LEU A 127 5.80 7.53 23.36
N ASN A 128 5.90 8.75 22.83
CA ASN A 128 6.73 9.10 21.70
C ASN A 128 7.54 10.38 22.04
N PRO A 129 8.64 10.29 22.80
CA PRO A 129 9.29 11.45 23.42
C PRO A 129 9.76 12.55 22.45
N SER A 130 10.04 12.20 21.19
CA SER A 130 10.43 13.15 20.13
C SER A 130 9.25 13.83 19.43
N PHE A 131 8.01 13.43 19.75
CA PHE A 131 6.82 14.07 19.23
C PHE A 131 6.61 15.42 19.93
N ASP A 132 6.34 16.47 19.16
CA ASP A 132 6.16 17.82 19.69
C ASP A 132 4.87 17.96 20.53
N GLY A 133 3.88 17.10 20.29
CA GLY A 133 2.56 17.14 20.89
C GLY A 133 1.55 17.96 20.09
N MET A 134 1.92 18.45 18.90
CA MET A 134 1.02 19.22 18.06
C MET A 134 0.06 18.29 17.32
N ILE A 135 -1.22 18.48 17.57
CA ILE A 135 -2.32 17.76 16.94
C ILE A 135 -3.34 18.79 16.47
N LYS A 136 -3.74 18.71 15.20
CA LYS A 136 -4.92 19.40 14.72
C LYS A 136 -6.14 18.50 14.89
N HIS A 137 -7.29 19.10 15.17
CA HIS A 137 -8.51 18.34 15.40
C HIS A 137 -9.74 19.06 14.88
N LYS A 138 -10.82 18.30 14.72
CA LYS A 138 -12.17 18.82 14.50
C LYS A 138 -13.12 18.22 15.53
N ILE A 139 -13.96 19.07 16.09
CA ILE A 139 -15.06 18.67 16.97
C ILE A 139 -16.38 18.94 16.26
N GLU A 140 -17.26 17.95 16.26
CA GLU A 140 -18.63 18.07 15.77
C GLU A 140 -19.57 17.44 16.79
N ASN A 141 -20.70 18.10 17.07
CA ASN A 141 -21.74 17.60 17.98
C ASN A 141 -21.19 17.13 19.33
N GLY A 142 -20.21 17.85 19.89
CA GLY A 142 -19.62 17.52 21.19
C GLY A 142 -18.72 16.28 21.18
N ALA A 143 -18.15 15.89 20.04
CA ALA A 143 -17.18 14.79 19.95
C ALA A 143 -16.02 15.12 19.01
N VAL A 144 -14.84 14.58 19.29
CA VAL A 144 -13.68 14.66 18.39
C VAL A 144 -13.93 13.71 17.20
N VAL A 145 -14.07 14.26 16.01
CA VAL A 145 -14.38 13.50 14.78
C VAL A 145 -13.21 13.39 13.82
N GLU A 146 -12.22 14.28 13.94
CA GLU A 146 -11.01 14.27 13.11
C GLU A 146 -9.78 14.59 13.95
N LEU A 147 -8.68 13.86 13.70
CA LEU A 147 -7.34 14.16 14.18
C LEU A 147 -6.33 14.17 13.04
N GLU A 148 -5.37 15.09 13.10
CA GLU A 148 -4.24 15.17 12.17
C GLU A 148 -2.93 15.46 12.94
N PHE A 149 -1.91 14.64 12.70
CA PHE A 149 -0.55 14.84 13.21
C PHE A 149 0.48 14.09 12.35
N PRO A 150 1.73 14.59 12.24
CA PRO A 150 2.78 13.90 11.49
C PRO A 150 3.26 12.66 12.23
N THR A 151 3.58 11.59 11.50
CA THR A 151 4.13 10.35 12.08
C THR A 151 5.65 10.31 12.12
N ASP A 152 6.33 11.42 11.82
CA ASP A 152 7.80 11.53 11.84
C ASP A 152 8.41 11.07 13.17
N ASN A 153 7.70 11.35 14.27
CA ASN A 153 8.12 10.97 15.61
C ASN A 153 7.00 10.24 16.37
N VAL A 154 6.06 9.58 15.67
CA VAL A 154 4.96 8.84 16.31
C VAL A 154 4.91 7.41 15.76
N THR A 155 5.08 6.45 16.65
CA THR A 155 4.96 5.01 16.38
C THR A 155 3.79 4.38 17.11
N ASP A 156 3.46 4.89 18.30
CA ASP A 156 2.37 4.37 19.13
C ASP A 156 1.10 5.21 18.97
N LEU A 157 0.04 4.60 18.45
CA LEU A 157 -1.28 5.22 18.26
C LEU A 157 -2.32 4.85 19.32
N PHE A 158 -2.02 3.98 20.30
CA PHE A 158 -3.01 3.54 21.30
C PHE A 158 -3.77 4.67 22.01
N PRO A 159 -3.16 5.84 22.33
CA PRO A 159 -3.88 6.93 22.95
C PRO A 159 -5.15 7.37 22.22
N ILE A 160 -5.22 7.27 20.89
CA ILE A 160 -6.38 7.77 20.14
C ILE A 160 -7.64 6.92 20.34
N ARG A 161 -7.52 5.70 20.89
CA ARG A 161 -8.64 4.78 21.09
C ARG A 161 -9.72 5.29 22.03
N VAL A 162 -9.41 6.28 22.88
CA VAL A 162 -10.40 6.93 23.76
C VAL A 162 -11.38 7.81 22.98
N LEU A 163 -11.06 8.18 21.74
CA LEU A 163 -11.89 9.01 20.88
C LEU A 163 -12.91 8.14 20.12
N ALA A 164 -13.94 7.70 20.83
CA ALA A 164 -14.91 6.71 20.34
C ALA A 164 -15.69 7.13 19.08
N GLN A 165 -15.72 8.41 18.73
CA GLN A 165 -16.41 8.95 17.55
C GLN A 165 -15.44 9.45 16.46
N LEU A 166 -14.16 9.12 16.54
CA LEU A 166 -13.15 9.52 15.55
C LEU A 166 -13.46 8.87 14.19
N LYS A 167 -13.81 9.69 13.20
CA LYS A 167 -14.16 9.27 11.83
C LYS A 167 -13.01 9.44 10.86
N VAL A 168 -12.17 10.46 11.05
CA VAL A 168 -11.07 10.78 10.16
C VAL A 168 -9.77 10.82 10.95
N LEU A 169 -8.77 10.06 10.50
CA LEU A 169 -7.42 10.09 11.04
C LEU A 169 -6.42 10.37 9.93
N LYS A 170 -5.65 11.45 10.10
CA LYS A 170 -4.56 11.83 9.20
C LYS A 170 -3.23 11.72 9.93
N CYS A 171 -2.57 10.59 9.76
CA CYS A 171 -1.30 10.23 10.39
C CYS A 171 -0.26 9.83 9.32
N ALA A 172 0.13 10.80 8.49
CA ALA A 172 1.14 10.62 7.45
C ALA A 172 2.51 11.16 7.87
N GLY A 173 3.58 10.65 7.24
CA GLY A 173 4.88 11.30 7.31
C GLY A 173 4.80 12.72 6.76
N SER A 174 5.59 13.65 7.31
CA SER A 174 5.62 15.05 6.85
C SER A 174 6.15 15.16 5.42
N SER A 175 7.05 14.26 5.03
CA SER A 175 7.57 14.13 3.67
C SER A 175 7.89 12.66 3.33
N PRO A 176 8.12 12.31 2.05
CA PRO A 176 8.39 10.93 1.65
C PRO A 176 9.52 10.28 2.46
N GLY A 177 9.22 9.15 3.10
CA GLY A 177 10.19 8.39 3.89
C GLY A 177 10.40 8.88 5.33
N LYS A 178 9.75 9.97 5.77
CA LYS A 178 9.89 10.49 7.14
C LYS A 178 9.02 9.78 8.17
N GLY A 179 7.85 9.27 7.78
CA GLY A 179 6.91 8.67 8.71
C GLY A 179 7.50 7.42 9.37
N ASN A 180 7.30 7.28 10.68
CA ASN A 180 7.83 6.15 11.46
C ASN A 180 6.76 5.13 11.87
N LEU A 181 5.50 5.31 11.47
CA LEU A 181 4.45 4.37 11.80
C LEU A 181 4.75 2.99 11.17
N THR A 182 4.65 1.93 11.96
CA THR A 182 4.95 0.55 11.53
C THR A 182 3.71 -0.34 11.50
N GLU A 183 2.64 0.04 12.21
CA GLU A 183 1.48 -0.82 12.42
C GLU A 183 0.21 -0.02 12.68
N LEU A 184 -0.96 -0.66 12.52
CA LEU A 184 -2.29 -0.04 12.63
C LEU A 184 -3.21 -0.75 13.63
N THR A 185 -2.69 -1.65 14.47
CA THR A 185 -3.48 -2.41 15.46
C THR A 185 -4.35 -1.51 16.35
N PRO A 186 -3.88 -0.33 16.80
CA PRO A 186 -4.70 0.60 17.57
C PRO A 186 -6.01 1.00 16.89
N LEU A 187 -6.05 1.01 15.55
CA LEU A 187 -7.23 1.42 14.78
C LEU A 187 -8.31 0.34 14.71
N LYS A 188 -7.98 -0.91 15.02
CA LYS A 188 -8.89 -2.04 14.85
C LYS A 188 -10.21 -1.83 15.62
N GLY A 189 -11.31 -1.81 14.86
CA GLY A 189 -12.67 -1.65 15.37
C GLY A 189 -13.08 -0.21 15.67
N MET A 190 -12.25 0.79 15.37
CA MET A 190 -12.64 2.19 15.45
C MET A 190 -13.59 2.56 14.28
N PRO A 191 -14.49 3.55 14.44
CA PRO A 191 -15.44 3.94 13.41
C PRO A 191 -14.83 4.86 12.33
N ILE A 192 -13.56 4.63 11.97
CA ILE A 192 -12.83 5.45 11.01
C ILE A 192 -13.37 5.18 9.61
N THR A 193 -13.80 6.24 8.93
CA THR A 193 -14.26 6.23 7.53
C THR A 193 -13.22 6.81 6.57
N GLY A 194 -12.36 7.72 7.05
CA GLY A 194 -11.25 8.28 6.28
C GLY A 194 -9.91 8.08 6.97
N LEU A 195 -8.97 7.39 6.32
CA LEU A 195 -7.63 7.17 6.84
C LEU A 195 -6.57 7.68 5.87
N THR A 196 -5.65 8.50 6.38
CA THR A 196 -4.41 8.87 5.69
C THR A 196 -3.23 8.38 6.51
N CYS A 197 -2.57 7.33 6.04
CA CYS A 197 -1.36 6.74 6.63
C CYS A 197 -0.16 6.77 5.67
N SER A 198 -0.22 7.61 4.64
CA SER A 198 0.81 7.78 3.62
C SER A 198 2.20 8.11 4.18
N ARG A 199 3.24 7.83 3.38
CA ARG A 199 4.64 8.20 3.66
C ARG A 199 5.20 7.58 4.95
N ASN A 200 4.69 6.41 5.31
CA ASN A 200 5.22 5.55 6.37
C ASN A 200 5.90 4.31 5.73
N PRO A 201 7.18 4.37 5.33
CA PRO A 201 7.86 3.33 4.55
C PRO A 201 8.03 1.99 5.27
N LYS A 202 7.78 1.92 6.59
CA LYS A 202 7.83 0.67 7.36
C LYS A 202 6.44 0.05 7.57
N LEU A 203 5.38 0.76 7.21
CA LEU A 203 4.01 0.26 7.33
C LEU A 203 3.72 -0.67 6.15
N ALA A 204 3.50 -1.95 6.44
CA ALA A 204 3.26 -2.97 5.41
C ALA A 204 1.95 -3.75 5.61
N ASP A 205 1.47 -3.85 6.85
CA ASP A 205 0.31 -4.68 7.16
C ASP A 205 -0.98 -3.87 7.36
N PHE A 206 -1.99 -4.21 6.57
CA PHE A 206 -3.34 -3.64 6.66
C PHE A 206 -4.38 -4.58 7.27
N SER A 207 -3.99 -5.74 7.79
CA SER A 207 -4.94 -6.65 8.46
C SER A 207 -5.79 -6.00 9.58
N PRO A 208 -5.31 -4.97 10.33
CA PRO A 208 -6.15 -4.28 11.31
C PRO A 208 -7.32 -3.50 10.69
N LEU A 209 -7.25 -3.20 9.39
CA LEU A 209 -8.28 -2.46 8.65
C LEU A 209 -9.44 -3.34 8.18
N LYS A 210 -9.28 -4.67 8.23
CA LYS A 210 -10.28 -5.62 7.72
C LYS A 210 -11.63 -5.39 8.37
N GLY A 211 -12.64 -5.11 7.54
CA GLY A 211 -14.04 -4.91 7.97
C GLY A 211 -14.32 -3.55 8.61
N MET A 212 -13.36 -2.61 8.63
CA MET A 212 -13.61 -1.24 9.07
C MET A 212 -14.52 -0.49 8.08
N PRO A 213 -15.25 0.55 8.51
CA PRO A 213 -16.18 1.29 7.65
C PRO A 213 -15.47 2.32 6.74
N LEU A 214 -14.27 2.01 6.24
CA LEU A 214 -13.49 2.93 5.42
C LEU A 214 -14.18 3.21 4.07
N SER A 215 -14.36 4.49 3.78
CA SER A 215 -14.81 5.02 2.48
C SER A 215 -13.66 5.65 1.69
N GLY A 216 -12.58 6.08 2.36
CA GLY A 216 -11.38 6.61 1.71
C GLY A 216 -10.09 6.20 2.44
N LEU A 217 -9.11 5.72 1.67
CA LEU A 217 -7.79 5.33 2.16
C LEU A 217 -6.67 5.96 1.33
N HIS A 218 -5.81 6.73 1.99
CA HIS A 218 -4.54 7.20 1.43
C HIS A 218 -3.40 6.45 2.13
N CYS A 219 -2.68 5.62 1.38
CA CYS A 219 -1.55 4.85 1.86
C CYS A 219 -0.36 4.88 0.90
N ASP A 220 -0.28 5.90 0.04
CA ASP A 220 0.84 6.08 -0.86
C ASP A 220 2.17 6.14 -0.10
N LYS A 221 3.25 5.63 -0.71
CA LYS A 221 4.60 5.63 -0.13
C LYS A 221 4.68 4.90 1.21
N THR A 222 3.92 3.81 1.33
CA THR A 222 4.06 2.79 2.36
C THR A 222 4.66 1.51 1.76
N ASN A 223 4.93 0.49 2.57
CA ASN A 223 5.46 -0.79 2.10
C ASN A 223 4.37 -1.88 2.01
N VAL A 224 3.10 -1.49 1.85
CA VAL A 224 2.00 -2.44 1.67
C VAL A 224 2.10 -3.11 0.30
N SER A 225 2.04 -4.43 0.27
CA SER A 225 1.94 -5.23 -0.97
C SER A 225 0.64 -6.01 -1.05
N ASP A 226 0.05 -6.37 0.10
CA ASP A 226 -1.18 -7.15 0.20
C ASP A 226 -2.40 -6.25 0.46
N LEU A 227 -3.31 -6.21 -0.51
CA LEU A 227 -4.61 -5.53 -0.39
C LEU A 227 -5.75 -6.46 0.04
N SER A 228 -5.48 -7.75 0.33
CA SER A 228 -6.50 -8.72 0.78
C SER A 228 -7.34 -8.26 1.96
N PRO A 229 -6.84 -7.46 2.94
CA PRO A 229 -7.68 -6.94 4.01
C PRO A 229 -8.80 -6.01 3.54
N LEU A 230 -8.68 -5.41 2.34
CA LEU A 230 -9.66 -4.49 1.77
C LEU A 230 -10.81 -5.20 1.04
N LYS A 231 -10.68 -6.51 0.78
CA LYS A 231 -11.64 -7.28 -0.03
C LYS A 231 -13.06 -7.17 0.53
N GLY A 232 -14.01 -6.80 -0.34
CA GLY A 232 -15.43 -6.69 0.00
C GLY A 232 -15.82 -5.44 0.82
N MET A 233 -14.88 -4.53 1.08
CA MET A 233 -15.19 -3.26 1.75
C MET A 233 -15.92 -2.29 0.82
N LYS A 234 -16.61 -1.30 1.39
CA LYS A 234 -17.32 -0.25 0.64
C LYS A 234 -16.45 0.99 0.43
N LEU A 235 -15.25 0.77 -0.13
CA LEU A 235 -14.27 1.82 -0.34
C LEU A 235 -14.58 2.58 -1.63
N GLY A 236 -14.69 3.91 -1.55
CA GLY A 236 -14.93 4.78 -2.70
C GLY A 236 -13.66 5.40 -3.29
N TYR A 237 -12.61 5.52 -2.47
CA TYR A 237 -11.33 6.09 -2.87
C TYR A 237 -10.17 5.26 -2.29
N LEU A 238 -9.19 4.93 -3.14
CA LEU A 238 -7.93 4.31 -2.74
C LEU A 238 -6.75 5.00 -3.44
N ASN A 239 -5.77 5.45 -2.65
CA ASN A 239 -4.46 5.80 -3.17
C ASN A 239 -3.39 4.89 -2.54
N CYS A 240 -2.84 4.00 -3.35
CA CYS A 240 -1.73 3.11 -3.04
C CYS A 240 -0.54 3.32 -4.00
N GLY A 241 -0.35 4.55 -4.51
CA GLY A 241 0.81 4.91 -5.32
C GLY A 241 2.14 4.74 -4.56
N ASP A 242 3.23 4.48 -5.28
CA ASP A 242 4.57 4.24 -4.73
C ASP A 242 4.60 3.15 -3.65
N THR A 243 3.80 2.09 -3.81
CA THR A 243 3.81 0.89 -2.95
C THR A 243 4.25 -0.34 -3.76
N PRO A 244 4.68 -1.45 -3.10
CA PRO A 244 4.94 -2.72 -3.77
C PRO A 244 3.66 -3.53 -4.09
N VAL A 245 2.50 -2.89 -4.23
CA VAL A 245 1.28 -3.57 -4.69
C VAL A 245 1.43 -3.99 -6.14
N ALA A 246 1.28 -5.29 -6.40
CA ALA A 246 1.23 -5.86 -7.75
C ALA A 246 -0.13 -6.47 -8.08
N ASP A 247 -0.81 -7.07 -7.09
CA ASP A 247 -2.09 -7.75 -7.25
C ASP A 247 -3.27 -6.83 -6.89
N LEU A 248 -4.12 -6.56 -7.88
CA LEU A 248 -5.35 -5.79 -7.70
C LEU A 248 -6.58 -6.69 -7.51
N SER A 249 -6.44 -8.02 -7.50
CA SER A 249 -7.54 -8.97 -7.32
C SER A 249 -8.41 -8.72 -6.08
N PRO A 250 -7.88 -8.20 -4.94
CA PRO A 250 -8.71 -7.85 -3.79
C PRO A 250 -9.71 -6.71 -4.05
N LEU A 251 -9.46 -5.89 -5.09
CA LEU A 251 -10.32 -4.75 -5.45
C LEU A 251 -11.52 -5.15 -6.31
N ASN A 252 -11.58 -6.40 -6.79
CA ASN A 252 -12.69 -6.88 -7.59
C ASN A 252 -14.02 -6.76 -6.82
N GLY A 253 -15.00 -6.09 -7.43
CA GLY A 253 -16.32 -5.86 -6.86
C GLY A 253 -16.40 -4.77 -5.80
N ILE A 254 -15.29 -4.09 -5.47
CA ILE A 254 -15.31 -2.92 -4.58
C ILE A 254 -15.87 -1.71 -5.37
N PRO A 255 -16.80 -0.92 -4.79
CA PRO A 255 -17.43 0.22 -5.45
C PRO A 255 -16.52 1.46 -5.46
N LEU A 256 -15.29 1.33 -5.97
CA LEU A 256 -14.36 2.45 -6.12
C LEU A 256 -14.88 3.44 -7.16
N SER A 257 -14.78 4.73 -6.85
CA SER A 257 -14.93 5.84 -7.79
C SER A 257 -13.57 6.33 -8.28
N GLU A 258 -12.53 6.21 -7.46
CA GLU A 258 -11.17 6.67 -7.78
C GLU A 258 -10.12 5.69 -7.24
N LEU A 259 -9.16 5.36 -8.10
CA LEU A 259 -8.00 4.53 -7.77
C LEU A 259 -6.73 5.20 -8.29
N LEU A 260 -5.83 5.55 -7.37
CA LEU A 260 -4.47 5.99 -7.67
C LEU A 260 -3.50 4.89 -7.28
N CYS A 261 -2.91 4.23 -8.28
CA CYS A 261 -2.02 3.09 -8.14
C CYS A 261 -0.77 3.28 -9.02
N ASP A 262 -0.19 4.48 -8.93
CA ASP A 262 1.05 4.83 -9.64
C ASP A 262 2.23 4.09 -8.99
N ASN A 263 2.60 2.92 -9.50
CA ASN A 263 3.71 2.13 -8.97
C ASN A 263 4.38 1.34 -10.10
N LYS A 264 5.50 0.66 -9.79
CA LYS A 264 6.32 -0.04 -10.79
C LYS A 264 5.94 -1.50 -11.04
N GLN A 265 4.93 -2.04 -10.36
CA GLN A 265 4.68 -3.49 -10.31
C GLN A 265 3.34 -3.90 -10.94
N VAL A 266 2.32 -3.05 -10.90
CA VAL A 266 1.01 -3.36 -11.50
C VAL A 266 1.15 -3.58 -12.99
N SER A 267 0.60 -4.69 -13.48
CA SER A 267 0.57 -5.05 -14.90
C SER A 267 -0.81 -5.49 -15.37
N ASP A 268 -1.61 -6.10 -14.48
CA ASP A 268 -2.94 -6.61 -14.78
C ASP A 268 -4.05 -5.70 -14.23
N LEU A 269 -4.90 -5.23 -15.14
CA LEU A 269 -6.11 -4.44 -14.81
C LEU A 269 -7.38 -5.28 -14.86
N SER A 270 -7.31 -6.58 -15.13
CA SER A 270 -8.47 -7.48 -15.18
C SER A 270 -9.39 -7.40 -13.94
N PRO A 271 -8.89 -7.17 -12.71
CA PRO A 271 -9.75 -7.00 -11.54
C PRO A 271 -10.62 -5.76 -11.56
N LEU A 272 -10.33 -4.77 -12.42
CA LEU A 272 -11.08 -3.52 -12.54
C LEU A 272 -12.23 -3.60 -13.55
N LYS A 273 -12.36 -4.71 -14.28
CA LYS A 273 -13.42 -4.90 -15.27
C LYS A 273 -14.80 -4.81 -14.62
N GLY A 274 -15.68 -4.01 -15.22
CA GLY A 274 -17.06 -3.84 -14.73
C GLY A 274 -17.21 -3.06 -13.43
N THR A 275 -16.16 -2.39 -12.95
CA THR A 275 -16.22 -1.52 -11.78
C THR A 275 -16.95 -0.19 -12.05
N THR A 276 -17.20 0.59 -11.01
CA THR A 276 -17.81 1.93 -11.09
C THR A 276 -16.79 3.07 -11.16
N LEU A 277 -15.53 2.77 -11.49
CA LEU A 277 -14.45 3.74 -11.51
C LEU A 277 -14.76 4.91 -12.44
N LYS A 278 -14.43 6.12 -11.99
CA LYS A 278 -14.48 7.37 -12.75
C LYS A 278 -13.09 7.94 -13.02
N SER A 279 -12.15 7.70 -12.12
CA SER A 279 -10.76 8.15 -12.21
C SER A 279 -9.81 6.99 -11.93
N LEU A 280 -8.83 6.78 -12.82
CA LEU A 280 -7.79 5.77 -12.66
C LEU A 280 -6.41 6.37 -12.97
N SER A 281 -5.47 6.18 -12.07
CA SER A 281 -4.05 6.45 -12.31
C SER A 281 -3.23 5.19 -12.07
N VAL A 282 -2.48 4.76 -13.09
CA VAL A 282 -1.53 3.63 -13.07
C VAL A 282 -0.20 4.04 -13.68
N SER A 283 0.16 5.31 -13.52
CA SER A 283 1.33 5.90 -14.14
C SER A 283 2.61 5.23 -13.63
N GLY A 284 3.57 5.00 -14.53
CA GLY A 284 4.84 4.36 -14.19
C GLY A 284 4.77 2.85 -13.97
N SER A 285 3.61 2.24 -14.24
CA SER A 285 3.38 0.80 -14.07
C SER A 285 3.75 -0.02 -15.30
N GLN A 286 3.63 -1.34 -15.17
CA GLN A 286 3.92 -2.30 -16.24
C GLN A 286 2.69 -2.63 -17.09
N VAL A 287 1.60 -1.87 -16.92
CA VAL A 287 0.38 -2.04 -17.71
C VAL A 287 0.68 -1.90 -19.20
N SER A 288 0.23 -2.87 -20.00
CA SER A 288 0.35 -2.88 -21.45
C SER A 288 -0.99 -2.92 -22.18
N SER A 289 -2.06 -3.36 -21.49
CA SER A 289 -3.41 -3.46 -22.07
C SER A 289 -4.42 -2.67 -21.27
N LEU A 290 -5.20 -1.83 -21.98
CA LEU A 290 -6.36 -1.12 -21.43
C LEU A 290 -7.67 -1.87 -21.67
N SER A 291 -7.64 -3.09 -22.23
CA SER A 291 -8.85 -3.86 -22.54
C SER A 291 -9.79 -4.09 -21.34
N PRO A 292 -9.33 -4.22 -20.08
CA PRO A 292 -10.23 -4.34 -18.94
C PRO A 292 -11.04 -3.06 -18.63
N LEU A 293 -10.60 -1.91 -19.14
CA LEU A 293 -11.24 -0.61 -18.93
C LEU A 293 -12.35 -0.32 -19.96
N LYS A 294 -12.48 -1.18 -20.98
CA LYS A 294 -13.52 -1.06 -21.99
C LYS A 294 -14.90 -0.98 -21.31
N ASP A 295 -15.76 -0.12 -21.83
CA ASP A 295 -17.13 0.13 -21.37
C ASP A 295 -17.25 0.78 -19.96
N LEU A 296 -16.14 1.08 -19.28
CA LEU A 296 -16.18 1.86 -18.04
C LEU A 296 -16.59 3.32 -18.31
N LYS A 297 -17.13 3.98 -17.28
CA LYS A 297 -17.52 5.39 -17.35
C LYS A 297 -16.44 6.31 -16.79
N LEU A 298 -15.19 6.08 -17.22
CA LEU A 298 -14.06 6.92 -16.82
C LEU A 298 -14.21 8.33 -17.39
N THR A 299 -13.90 9.31 -16.56
CA THR A 299 -13.72 10.72 -16.94
C THR A 299 -12.24 11.12 -16.91
N GLY A 300 -11.42 10.43 -16.12
CA GLY A 300 -9.98 10.65 -16.03
C GLY A 300 -9.20 9.33 -16.11
N LEU A 301 -8.17 9.30 -16.96
CA LEU A 301 -7.21 8.20 -17.03
C LEU A 301 -5.79 8.73 -17.11
N ASN A 302 -4.92 8.24 -16.22
CA ASN A 302 -3.49 8.43 -16.30
C ASN A 302 -2.79 7.07 -16.45
N CYS A 303 -2.35 6.78 -17.68
CA CYS A 303 -1.53 5.64 -18.03
C CYS A 303 -0.14 6.09 -18.54
N GLY A 304 0.31 7.29 -18.18
CA GLY A 304 1.62 7.79 -18.59
C GLY A 304 2.75 6.90 -18.06
N ARG A 305 3.87 6.84 -18.80
CA ARG A 305 5.04 6.02 -18.44
C ARG A 305 4.70 4.53 -18.22
N THR A 306 3.74 4.00 -18.99
CA THR A 306 3.40 2.57 -19.02
C THR A 306 3.82 1.95 -20.36
N ARG A 307 3.55 0.65 -20.55
CA ARG A 307 3.84 -0.10 -21.79
C ARG A 307 2.63 -0.17 -22.72
N VAL A 308 1.66 0.73 -22.55
CA VAL A 308 0.47 0.78 -23.40
C VAL A 308 0.87 1.18 -24.82
N THR A 309 0.36 0.43 -25.80
CA THR A 309 0.55 0.69 -27.24
C THR A 309 -0.77 0.98 -27.96
N ASP A 310 -1.90 0.54 -27.40
CA ASP A 310 -3.20 0.59 -28.03
C ASP A 310 -4.23 1.33 -27.16
N LEU A 311 -4.86 2.35 -27.74
CA LEU A 311 -5.94 3.13 -27.13
C LEU A 311 -7.32 2.72 -27.64
N SER A 312 -7.45 1.74 -28.53
CA SER A 312 -8.74 1.25 -29.03
C SER A 312 -9.74 0.86 -27.93
N PRO A 313 -9.33 0.35 -26.75
CA PRO A 313 -10.28 0.09 -25.66
C PRO A 313 -10.97 1.34 -25.11
N LEU A 314 -10.41 2.52 -25.37
CA LEU A 314 -10.96 3.80 -24.93
C LEU A 314 -11.96 4.40 -25.94
N GLU A 315 -12.06 3.86 -27.15
CA GLU A 315 -12.91 4.41 -28.21
C GLU A 315 -14.36 4.59 -27.74
N GLY A 316 -14.93 5.77 -27.98
CA GLY A 316 -16.29 6.12 -27.57
C GLY A 316 -16.46 6.48 -26.09
N MET A 317 -15.42 6.40 -25.26
CA MET A 317 -15.46 6.88 -23.88
C MET A 317 -15.57 8.42 -23.80
N ARG A 318 -16.07 8.92 -22.66
CA ARG A 318 -16.24 10.35 -22.40
C ARG A 318 -15.16 10.91 -21.47
N LEU A 319 -13.89 10.59 -21.75
CA LEU A 319 -12.76 11.12 -20.99
C LEU A 319 -12.66 12.64 -21.18
N THR A 320 -12.45 13.35 -20.08
CA THR A 320 -12.09 14.78 -20.07
C THR A 320 -10.60 14.98 -19.82
N THR A 321 -9.95 14.02 -19.19
CA THR A 321 -8.52 14.05 -18.88
C THR A 321 -7.88 12.73 -19.28
N LEU A 322 -6.84 12.80 -20.11
CA LEU A 322 -6.02 11.65 -20.48
C LEU A 322 -4.55 12.00 -20.39
N ASN A 323 -3.80 11.20 -19.64
CA ASN A 323 -2.35 11.18 -19.72
C ASN A 323 -1.89 9.83 -20.26
N CYS A 324 -1.35 9.83 -21.47
CA CYS A 324 -0.66 8.70 -22.10
C CYS A 324 0.76 9.10 -22.55
N LYS A 325 1.35 10.12 -21.91
CA LYS A 325 2.71 10.58 -22.19
C LYS A 325 3.72 9.50 -21.80
N ASP A 326 4.82 9.42 -22.53
CA ASP A 326 5.88 8.42 -22.31
C ASP A 326 5.37 6.97 -22.38
N THR A 327 4.34 6.72 -23.20
CA THR A 327 3.90 5.37 -23.59
C THR A 327 4.42 5.02 -24.99
N GLU A 328 4.09 3.83 -25.48
CA GLU A 328 4.43 3.36 -26.83
C GLU A 328 3.27 3.54 -27.83
N VAL A 329 2.25 4.32 -27.47
CA VAL A 329 1.12 4.64 -28.35
C VAL A 329 1.60 5.45 -29.55
N SER A 330 1.19 5.02 -30.73
CA SER A 330 1.42 5.71 -32.01
C SER A 330 0.14 6.02 -32.78
N ASN A 331 -0.97 5.35 -32.47
CA ASN A 331 -2.27 5.63 -33.05
C ASN A 331 -3.19 6.31 -32.04
N PHE A 332 -3.51 7.58 -32.30
CA PHE A 332 -4.42 8.36 -31.48
C PHE A 332 -5.84 8.45 -32.04
N SER A 333 -6.17 7.80 -33.16
CA SER A 333 -7.52 7.82 -33.74
C SER A 333 -8.66 7.50 -32.76
N PRO A 334 -8.49 6.63 -31.73
CA PRO A 334 -9.55 6.38 -30.74
C PRO A 334 -9.96 7.63 -29.95
N LEU A 335 -9.12 8.66 -29.88
CA LEU A 335 -9.40 9.91 -29.17
C LEU A 335 -10.32 10.86 -29.93
N LYS A 336 -10.63 10.54 -31.20
CA LYS A 336 -11.51 11.36 -32.04
C LYS A 336 -12.88 11.52 -31.35
N ASP A 337 -13.42 12.73 -31.42
CA ASP A 337 -14.74 13.10 -30.87
C ASP A 337 -14.90 12.97 -29.34
N MET A 338 -13.83 12.62 -28.60
CA MET A 338 -13.84 12.65 -27.14
C MET A 338 -13.88 14.09 -26.62
N PRO A 339 -14.57 14.36 -25.50
CA PRO A 339 -14.64 15.68 -24.88
C PRO A 339 -13.39 15.99 -24.02
N LEU A 340 -12.19 15.66 -24.53
CA LEU A 340 -10.92 15.86 -23.83
C LEU A 340 -10.66 17.36 -23.64
N LYS A 341 -10.31 17.73 -22.41
CA LYS A 341 -9.89 19.07 -22.01
C LYS A 341 -8.39 19.13 -21.76
N ILE A 342 -7.87 18.09 -21.11
CA ILE A 342 -6.47 18.02 -20.68
C ILE A 342 -5.87 16.74 -21.26
N LEU A 343 -4.81 16.91 -22.06
CA LEU A 343 -4.16 15.80 -22.74
C LEU A 343 -2.63 15.85 -22.59
N TRP A 344 -2.04 14.79 -22.05
CA TRP A 344 -0.60 14.58 -22.10
C TRP A 344 -0.29 13.40 -23.02
N LEU A 345 0.54 13.64 -24.04
CA LEU A 345 0.95 12.62 -25.01
C LEU A 345 2.36 12.87 -25.54
N LYS A 346 2.94 11.85 -26.18
CA LYS A 346 4.08 12.04 -27.07
C LYS A 346 3.57 12.47 -28.44
N PHE A 347 3.65 13.76 -28.73
CA PHE A 347 3.13 14.35 -29.96
C PHE A 347 4.08 14.14 -31.15
N ASN A 348 3.54 13.66 -32.27
CA ASN A 348 4.18 13.66 -33.57
C ASN A 348 3.47 14.64 -34.53
N PRO A 349 4.07 15.80 -34.83
CA PRO A 349 3.45 16.84 -35.66
C PRO A 349 2.99 16.36 -37.04
N LYS A 350 3.67 15.38 -37.63
CA LYS A 350 3.38 14.88 -38.98
C LYS A 350 2.07 14.09 -39.04
N TYR A 351 1.71 13.37 -37.98
CA TYR A 351 0.58 12.43 -37.99
C TYR A 351 -0.58 12.90 -37.10
N ASP A 352 -0.28 13.60 -36.01
CA ASP A 352 -1.27 13.81 -34.94
C ASP A 352 -1.98 15.17 -35.05
N THR A 353 -1.39 16.13 -35.76
CA THR A 353 -1.87 17.53 -35.80
C THR A 353 -3.35 17.65 -36.21
N GLN A 354 -3.75 16.96 -37.27
CA GLN A 354 -5.11 17.07 -37.80
C GLN A 354 -6.15 16.50 -36.81
N LEU A 355 -5.82 15.38 -36.18
CA LEU A 355 -6.66 14.77 -35.15
C LEU A 355 -6.76 15.70 -33.93
N LEU A 356 -5.64 16.18 -33.39
CA LEU A 356 -5.70 17.04 -32.20
C LEU A 356 -6.45 18.34 -32.47
N ARG A 357 -6.35 18.91 -33.68
CA ARG A 357 -7.15 20.07 -34.11
C ARG A 357 -8.65 19.77 -34.24
N SER A 358 -9.06 18.51 -34.40
CA SER A 358 -10.48 18.14 -34.47
C SER A 358 -11.14 18.12 -33.09
N ILE A 359 -10.36 17.90 -32.02
CA ILE A 359 -10.84 17.88 -30.64
C ILE A 359 -10.96 19.32 -30.10
N LYS A 360 -12.11 19.96 -30.36
CA LYS A 360 -12.36 21.38 -30.05
C LYS A 360 -12.43 21.72 -28.56
N THR A 361 -12.56 20.72 -27.71
CA THR A 361 -12.66 20.90 -26.25
C THR A 361 -11.30 20.99 -25.55
N LEU A 362 -10.19 20.76 -26.25
CA LEU A 362 -8.85 20.78 -25.64
C LEU A 362 -8.52 22.18 -25.12
N GLU A 363 -8.30 22.25 -23.80
CA GLU A 363 -7.84 23.42 -23.08
C GLU A 363 -6.31 23.41 -23.00
N THR A 364 -5.72 22.25 -22.64
CA THR A 364 -4.27 22.08 -22.53
C THR A 364 -3.74 20.80 -23.18
N ILE A 365 -2.55 20.92 -23.77
CA ILE A 365 -1.74 19.80 -24.25
C ILE A 365 -0.35 19.91 -23.62
N ASN A 366 0.10 18.87 -22.92
CA ASN A 366 1.42 18.84 -22.29
C ASN A 366 1.71 20.10 -21.43
N ASP A 367 0.75 20.48 -20.58
CA ASP A 367 0.79 21.64 -19.68
C ASP A 367 0.82 23.02 -20.37
N GLN A 368 0.63 23.10 -21.69
CA GLN A 368 0.53 24.35 -22.45
C GLN A 368 -0.89 24.55 -23.01
N PRO A 369 -1.35 25.80 -23.21
CA PRO A 369 -2.62 26.06 -23.90
C PRO A 369 -2.66 25.37 -25.26
N ALA A 370 -3.71 24.61 -25.55
CA ALA A 370 -3.77 23.73 -26.73
C ALA A 370 -3.59 24.50 -28.06
N ALA A 371 -4.17 25.70 -28.17
CA ALA A 371 -4.04 26.55 -29.34
C ALA A 371 -2.59 27.02 -29.57
N GLU A 372 -1.86 27.33 -28.50
CA GLU A 372 -0.45 27.71 -28.58
C GLU A 372 0.42 26.51 -28.92
N TYR A 373 0.21 25.38 -28.24
CA TYR A 373 0.95 24.13 -28.46
C TYR A 373 0.86 23.68 -29.93
N LEU A 374 -0.35 23.66 -30.50
CA LEU A 374 -0.58 23.29 -31.91
C LEU A 374 -0.12 24.35 -32.90
N ARG A 375 0.16 25.58 -32.49
CA ARG A 375 0.73 26.62 -33.37
C ARG A 375 2.25 26.50 -33.42
N THR A 376 2.90 26.25 -32.29
CA THR A 376 4.37 26.26 -32.16
C THR A 376 5.01 24.94 -32.57
N ASN A 377 4.31 23.82 -32.41
CA ASN A 377 4.87 22.49 -32.67
C ASN A 377 4.46 21.88 -34.02
N THR A 378 3.77 22.61 -34.89
CA THR A 378 3.31 22.10 -36.21
C THR A 378 3.84 22.91 -37.39
N GLN A 379 4.88 23.72 -37.16
CA GLN A 379 5.55 24.51 -38.20
C GLN A 379 6.70 23.74 -38.84
#